data_AF-A0A924N9Y8-F1
#
_entry.id   AF-A0A924N9Y8-F1
#
_cell.length_a   1.000
_cell.length_b   1.000
_cell.length_c   1.000
_cell.angle_alpha   90.00
_cell.angle_beta   90.00
_cell.angle_gamma   90.00
#
_symmetry.space_group_name_H-M   'P 1'
#
loop_
_entity.id
_entity.type
_entity.pdbx_description
1 polymer ?
#
loop_
_entity_poly.entity_id
_entity_poly.type
_entity_poly.pdbx_seq_one_letter_code
_entity_poly.pdbx_strand_id
1 'polypeptide(L)'
;MSLPVAQGVPTLFFRREAYERAGLTRAALDARLGLTDAEFRVEGDLVALGPLYDVDALGTLVDELESSGLTYYEDFFELSGSWPEWLMVMARATGPALA
;
A
#
# COMPACT_ATOMS: atom_id res chain seq x y z
N MET A 1 -1.84 9.62 -11.44
CA MET A 1 -1.18 8.86 -12.54
C MET A 1 -1.01 7.41 -12.09
N SER A 2 -0.48 6.50 -12.92
CA SER A 2 -0.16 5.14 -12.46
C SER A 2 1.20 5.10 -11.77
N LEU A 3 1.30 4.37 -10.67
CA LEU A 3 2.51 4.16 -9.88
C LEU A 3 3.25 2.91 -10.37
N PRO A 4 4.55 2.98 -10.66
CA PRO A 4 5.36 1.78 -10.87
C PRO A 4 5.50 1.01 -9.55
N VAL A 5 5.40 -0.32 -9.62
CA VAL A 5 5.59 -1.20 -8.47
C VAL A 5 6.94 -1.90 -8.57
N ALA A 6 7.71 -1.90 -7.49
CA ALA A 6 9.00 -2.58 -7.42
C ALA A 6 8.82 -4.11 -7.44
N GLN A 7 9.67 -4.80 -8.21
CA GLN A 7 9.72 -6.26 -8.26
C GLN A 7 10.58 -6.81 -7.11
N GLY A 8 10.23 -7.99 -6.61
CA GLY A 8 11.00 -8.72 -5.59
C GLY A 8 10.76 -8.25 -4.15
N VAL A 9 9.96 -7.21 -3.94
CA VAL A 9 9.66 -6.64 -2.63
C VAL A 9 8.18 -6.25 -2.53
N PRO A 10 7.54 -6.45 -1.36
CA PRO A 10 6.15 -6.11 -1.17
C PRO A 10 5.85 -4.61 -1.34
N THR A 11 4.63 -4.32 -1.80
CA THR A 11 4.03 -2.99 -1.74
C THR A 11 2.62 -3.11 -1.16
N LEU A 12 2.33 -2.32 -0.12
CA LEU A 12 1.02 -2.25 0.51
C LEU A 12 0.20 -1.13 -0.10
N PHE A 13 -1.00 -1.43 -0.57
CA PHE A 13 -1.91 -0.47 -1.17
C PHE A 13 -3.13 -0.26 -0.28
N PHE A 14 -3.63 0.97 -0.23
CA PHE A 14 -4.88 1.32 0.42
C PHE A 14 -5.77 2.09 -0.53
N ARG A 15 -7.07 1.87 -0.42
CA ARG A 15 -8.04 2.88 -0.86
C ARG A 15 -7.88 4.08 0.03
N ARG A 16 -7.75 5.27 -0.57
CA ARG A 16 -7.53 6.51 0.17
C ARG A 16 -8.62 6.78 1.20
N GLU A 17 -9.88 6.54 0.85
CA GLU A 17 -11.01 6.67 1.78
C GLU A 17 -10.85 5.78 3.02
N ALA A 18 -10.44 4.53 2.85
CA ALA A 18 -10.24 3.60 3.96
C ALA A 18 -9.07 4.02 4.84
N TYR A 19 -7.97 4.47 4.23
CA TYR A 19 -6.82 5.04 4.92
C TYR A 19 -7.22 6.24 5.81
N GLU A 20 -8.00 7.17 5.25
CA GLU A 20 -8.47 8.37 5.96
C GLU A 20 -9.50 8.00 7.06
N ARG A 21 -10.44 7.11 6.77
CA ARG A 21 -11.46 6.61 7.72
C ARG A 21 -10.85 5.90 8.92
N ALA A 22 -9.77 5.14 8.71
CA ALA A 22 -9.05 4.45 9.77
C ALA A 22 -8.16 5.40 10.60
N GLY A 23 -8.06 6.69 10.24
CA GLY A 23 -7.22 7.66 10.93
C GLY A 23 -5.72 7.38 10.78
N LEU A 24 -5.33 6.63 9.75
CA LEU A 24 -3.92 6.39 9.45
C LEU A 24 -3.24 7.69 9.02
N THR A 25 -1.98 7.85 9.39
CA THR A 25 -1.20 9.04 9.03
C THR A 25 0.17 8.64 8.47
N ARG A 26 0.72 9.46 7.57
CA ARG A 26 2.08 9.26 7.06
C ARG A 26 3.07 9.17 8.21
N ALA A 27 2.96 10.06 9.18
CA ALA A 27 3.87 10.11 10.32
C ALA A 27 3.84 8.81 11.15
N ALA A 28 2.65 8.23 11.38
CA ALA A 28 2.54 6.97 12.11
C ALA A 28 3.14 5.78 11.34
N LEU A 29 2.89 5.72 10.02
CA LEU A 29 3.44 4.67 9.16
C LEU A 29 4.96 4.81 8.98
N ASP A 30 5.46 6.04 8.83
CA ASP A 30 6.89 6.33 8.72
C ASP A 30 7.63 6.01 10.02
N ALA A 31 7.09 6.38 11.18
CA ALA A 31 7.67 6.02 12.47
C ALA A 31 7.80 4.50 12.67
N ARG A 32 6.95 3.71 12.00
CA ARG A 32 6.93 2.25 12.08
C ARG A 32 7.81 1.57 11.03
N LEU A 33 7.79 2.08 9.80
CA LEU A 33 8.38 1.43 8.62
C LEU A 33 9.64 2.14 8.08
N GLY A 34 9.96 3.34 8.58
CA GLY A 34 11.08 4.15 8.11
C GLY A 34 10.95 4.59 6.65
N LEU A 35 9.76 5.05 6.24
CA LEU A 35 9.41 5.31 4.85
C LEU A 35 9.99 6.63 4.36
N THR A 36 10.71 6.58 3.25
CA THR A 36 11.05 7.75 2.45
C THR A 36 9.85 8.29 1.68
N ASP A 37 9.97 9.52 1.15
CA ASP A 37 8.95 10.12 0.29
C ASP A 37 8.79 9.41 -1.08
N ALA A 38 9.77 8.58 -1.45
CA ALA A 38 9.65 7.72 -2.61
C ALA A 38 8.81 6.47 -2.30
N GLU A 39 8.86 5.98 -1.06
CA GLU A 39 8.17 4.76 -0.64
C GLU A 39 6.73 5.02 -0.19
N PHE A 40 6.42 6.22 0.31
CA PHE A 40 5.04 6.63 0.54
C PHE A 40 4.53 7.51 -0.60
N ARG A 41 3.59 6.99 -1.38
CA ARG A 41 3.02 7.70 -2.53
C ARG A 41 1.51 7.77 -2.42
N VAL A 42 0.94 8.91 -2.82
CA VAL A 42 -0.51 9.10 -2.93
C VAL A 42 -0.82 9.58 -4.34
N GLU A 43 -1.62 8.80 -5.07
CA GLU A 43 -2.02 9.12 -6.44
C GLU A 43 -3.53 8.93 -6.61
N GLY A 44 -4.27 10.04 -6.63
CA GLY A 44 -5.73 10.02 -6.65
C GLY A 44 -6.28 9.34 -5.40
N ASP A 45 -7.05 8.27 -5.61
CA ASP A 45 -7.70 7.48 -4.56
C ASP A 45 -6.89 6.25 -4.11
N LEU A 46 -5.61 6.17 -4.49
CA LEU A 46 -4.69 5.10 -4.11
C LEU A 46 -3.56 5.66 -3.24
N VAL A 47 -3.37 5.06 -2.07
CA VAL A 47 -2.15 5.22 -1.24
C VAL A 47 -1.30 3.97 -1.43
N ALA A 48 0.00 4.14 -1.65
CA ALA A 48 0.95 3.04 -1.82
C ALA A 48 2.11 3.21 -0.84
N LEU A 49 2.44 2.14 -0.12
CA LEU A 49 3.60 2.01 0.75
C LEU A 49 4.51 0.94 0.19
N GLY A 50 5.64 1.34 -0.36
CA GLY A 50 6.67 0.41 -0.78
C GLY A 50 7.64 1.01 -1.77
N PRO A 51 8.77 0.33 -2.01
CA PRO A 51 9.08 -1.04 -1.55
C PRO A 51 9.23 -1.20 -0.03
N LEU A 52 8.74 -2.32 0.53
CA LEU A 52 8.83 -2.62 1.96
C LEU A 52 9.84 -3.75 2.20
N TYR A 53 10.96 -3.44 2.86
CA TYR A 53 12.05 -4.39 3.10
C TYR A 53 11.94 -5.12 4.45
N ASP A 54 11.21 -4.56 5.41
CA ASP A 54 11.01 -5.15 6.73
C ASP A 54 9.72 -6.00 6.72
N VAL A 55 9.88 -7.30 6.48
CA VAL A 55 8.77 -8.26 6.36
C VAL A 55 8.07 -8.52 7.70
N ASP A 56 8.78 -8.44 8.82
CA ASP A 56 8.22 -8.66 10.16
C ASP A 56 7.36 -7.45 10.57
N ALA A 57 7.85 -6.23 10.29
CA ALA A 57 7.09 -5.01 10.51
C ALA A 57 5.85 -4.93 9.60
N LEU A 58 5.96 -5.42 8.36
CA LEU A 58 4.83 -5.54 7.44
C LEU A 58 3.77 -6.52 7.96
N GLY A 59 4.15 -7.74 8.36
CA GLY A 59 3.21 -8.72 8.90
C GLY A 59 2.45 -8.18 10.12
N THR A 60 3.19 -7.57 11.06
CA THR A 60 2.58 -6.97 12.25
C THR A 60 1.66 -5.79 11.89
N LEU A 61 2.01 -5.00 10.87
CA LEU A 61 1.13 -3.92 10.39
C LEU A 61 -0.16 -4.47 9.79
N VAL A 62 -0.10 -5.53 8.98
CA VAL A 62 -1.30 -6.16 8.39
C VAL A 62 -2.26 -6.62 9.49
N ASP A 63 -1.76 -7.33 10.51
CA ASP A 63 -2.56 -7.81 11.64
C ASP A 63 -3.24 -6.65 12.40
N GLU A 64 -2.53 -5.53 12.59
CA GLU A 64 -3.07 -4.33 13.23
C GLU A 64 -4.15 -3.63 12.40
N LEU A 65 -3.96 -3.57 11.08
CA LEU A 65 -4.95 -2.98 10.16
C LEU A 65 -6.25 -3.78 10.21
N GLU A 66 -6.18 -5.11 10.14
CA GLU A 66 -7.35 -5.97 10.27
C GLU A 66 -8.02 -5.83 11.65
N SER A 67 -7.22 -5.78 12.71
CA SER A 67 -7.71 -5.56 14.08
C SER A 67 -8.36 -4.19 14.28
N SER A 68 -7.98 -3.20 13.47
CA SER A 68 -8.60 -1.86 13.46
C SER A 68 -9.91 -1.79 12.67
N GLY A 69 -10.30 -2.89 12.02
CA GLY A 69 -11.54 -3.01 11.25
C GLY A 69 -11.38 -2.67 9.76
N LEU A 70 -10.15 -2.60 9.24
CA LEU A 70 -9.92 -2.57 7.80
C LEU A 70 -10.00 -3.98 7.22
N THR A 71 -10.63 -4.13 6.07
CA THR A 71 -10.79 -5.44 5.44
C THR A 71 -9.75 -5.66 4.33
N TYR A 72 -8.98 -6.75 4.41
CA TYR A 72 -8.05 -7.14 3.36
C TYR A 72 -8.80 -7.37 2.02
N TYR A 73 -8.21 -6.93 0.90
CA TYR A 73 -8.79 -6.77 -0.44
C TYR A 73 -9.82 -5.65 -0.63
N GLU A 74 -10.66 -5.35 0.36
CA GLU A 74 -11.70 -4.31 0.20
C GLU A 74 -11.16 -2.90 0.48
N ASP A 75 -10.35 -2.77 1.53
CA ASP A 75 -9.80 -1.51 2.01
C ASP A 75 -8.30 -1.37 1.70
N PHE A 76 -7.57 -2.48 1.81
CA PHE A 76 -6.13 -2.52 1.58
C PHE A 76 -5.68 -3.89 1.05
N PHE A 77 -4.53 -3.93 0.39
CA PHE A 77 -4.00 -5.15 -0.21
C PHE A 77 -2.47 -5.11 -0.29
N GLU A 78 -1.82 -6.21 0.06
CA GLU A 78 -0.37 -6.39 -0.07
C GLU A 78 -0.04 -7.12 -1.37
N LEU A 79 0.76 -6.49 -2.22
CA LEU A 79 1.28 -7.09 -3.44
C LEU A 79 2.73 -7.51 -3.22
N SER A 80 2.98 -8.81 -3.18
CA SER A 80 4.25 -9.43 -2.74
C SER A 80 5.48 -9.20 -3.59
N GLY A 81 5.40 -8.50 -4.71
CA GLY A 81 6.55 -8.31 -5.61
C GLY A 81 6.89 -9.54 -6.48
N SER A 82 6.11 -10.63 -6.39
CA SER A 82 6.46 -11.92 -7.00
C SER A 82 6.09 -12.03 -8.48
N TRP A 83 6.91 -11.46 -9.36
CA TRP A 83 6.83 -11.64 -10.82
C TRP A 83 8.22 -11.61 -11.49
N PRO A 84 8.36 -12.04 -12.76
CA PRO A 84 9.64 -12.02 -13.47
C PRO A 84 10.20 -10.61 -13.71
N GLU A 85 11.52 -10.43 -13.67
CA GLU A 85 12.18 -9.11 -13.83
C GLU A 85 11.87 -8.37 -15.13
N TRP A 86 11.51 -9.09 -16.21
CA TRP A 86 11.14 -8.47 -17.50
C TRP A 86 9.73 -7.88 -17.51
N LEU A 87 8.91 -8.10 -16.46
CA LEU A 87 7.55 -7.59 -16.35
C LEU A 87 7.51 -6.32 -15.49
N MET A 88 6.94 -5.25 -16.05
CA MET A 88 6.64 -4.03 -15.32
C MET A 88 5.16 -4.03 -14.88
N VAL A 89 4.93 -3.84 -13.59
CA VAL A 89 3.59 -3.71 -13.01
C VAL A 89 3.36 -2.25 -12.63
N MET A 90 2.18 -1.74 -13.01
CA MET A 90 1.74 -0.39 -12.70
C MET A 90 0.43 -0.46 -11.92
N ALA A 91 0.35 0.24 -10.80
CA ALA A 91 -0.85 0.33 -9.97
C ALA A 91 -1.54 1.69 -10.13
N ARG A 92 -2.87 1.70 -10.14
CA ARG A 92 -3.68 2.91 -10.08
C ARG A 92 -5.00 2.59 -9.41
N ALA A 93 -5.60 3.57 -8.74
CA ALA A 93 -7.01 3.47 -8.39
C ALA A 93 -7.82 3.20 -9.68
N THR A 94 -8.82 2.33 -9.55
CA THR A 94 -9.92 2.35 -10.50
C THR A 94 -10.55 3.74 -10.42
N GLY A 95 -10.87 4.34 -11.56
CA GLY A 95 -11.69 5.57 -11.53
C GLY A 95 -13.06 5.26 -10.88
N PRO A 96 -13.94 6.26 -10.70
CA PRO A 96 -15.32 5.96 -10.36
C PRO A 96 -15.81 4.86 -11.30
N ALA A 97 -16.39 3.80 -10.73
CA ALA A 97 -16.92 2.69 -11.52
C ALA A 97 -17.72 3.31 -12.67
N LEU A 98 -17.39 2.94 -13.91
CA LEU A 98 -18.25 3.29 -15.03
C LEU A 98 -19.57 2.58 -14.75
N ALA A 99 -20.51 3.33 -14.19
CA ALA A 99 -21.89 2.94 -14.03
C ALA A 99 -22.53 2.72 -15.40
#